data_AF-A0A8S4GA87-F1
#
_entry.id   AF-A0A8S4GA87-F1
#
_cell.length_a   1.000
_cell.length_b   1.000
_cell.length_c   1.000
_cell.angle_alpha   90.00
_cell.angle_beta   90.00
_cell.angle_gamma   90.00
#
_symmetry.space_group_name_H-M   'P 1'
#
loop_
_entity.id
_entity.type
_entity.pdbx_description
1 polymer ?
#
loop_
_entity_poly.entity_id
_entity_poly.type
_entity_poly.pdbx_seq_one_letter_code
_entity_poly.pdbx_strand_id
1 'polypeptide(L)'
;MKMVKCWRKNVSLSSFWVGRHDGQASDFYASSLQAGEGALPLLLARLGQSALTVSFLAWSVTSSPSPYWLIYLTNWGLLLLTSMTLSGLLVSVMAVCNQFRDGTGLPWYVSMYWLLHNVAVSIAIMITVLYWTLIYDANATEEPVSKPAFWLDVATHAFNSCIAVSELLLTRTPVSYLHLYQPAGLGLWYAAFSGIYYVAGGTDAKGMPYIYAVLDWRQTAVTALVVAGSFAGLVIIYTGVWAAARARDRLSDSCIRTKGHDLPYVADNAQPAVV
;
A
#
# COMPACT_ATOMS: atom_id res chain seq x y z
N MET A 1 -19.08 25.37 26.85
CA MET A 1 -19.33 24.11 26.09
C MET A 1 -18.92 24.35 24.64
N LYS A 2 -17.71 23.93 24.24
CA LYS A 2 -17.24 24.07 22.84
C LYS A 2 -17.97 23.03 22.00
N MET A 3 -18.87 23.47 21.12
CA MET A 3 -19.50 22.59 20.14
C MET A 3 -18.42 21.96 19.27
N VAL A 4 -18.29 20.63 19.35
CA VAL A 4 -17.59 19.83 18.37
C VAL A 4 -18.33 20.01 17.06
N LYS A 5 -17.76 20.78 16.13
CA LYS A 5 -18.22 20.86 14.74
C LYS A 5 -18.00 19.50 14.09
N CYS A 6 -18.94 18.58 14.29
CA CYS A 6 -18.96 17.30 13.62
C CYS A 6 -19.32 17.54 12.15
N TRP A 7 -18.30 17.48 11.28
CA TRP A 7 -18.37 17.06 9.88
C TRP A 7 -19.62 17.47 9.07
N ARG A 8 -19.57 18.68 8.51
CA ARG A 8 -20.13 18.98 7.18
C ARG A 8 -19.09 19.75 6.37
N LYS A 9 -18.06 19.05 5.89
CA LYS A 9 -17.47 19.43 4.59
C LYS A 9 -18.22 18.60 3.56
N ASN A 10 -18.79 19.27 2.56
CA ASN A 10 -19.57 18.64 1.49
C ASN A 10 -18.74 17.54 0.84
N VAL A 11 -19.07 16.28 1.12
CA VAL A 11 -18.49 15.14 0.40
C VAL A 11 -18.91 15.31 -1.06
N SER A 12 -17.95 15.59 -1.93
CA SER A 12 -18.19 15.77 -3.36
C SER A 12 -17.80 14.48 -4.09
N LEU A 13 -18.34 14.26 -5.30
CA LEU A 13 -17.90 13.13 -6.14
C LEU A 13 -16.38 13.16 -6.37
N SER A 14 -15.77 14.35 -6.44
CA SER A 14 -14.32 14.48 -6.57
C SER A 14 -13.52 13.96 -5.36
N SER A 15 -14.14 13.88 -4.18
CA SER A 15 -13.51 13.35 -2.96
C SER A 15 -13.34 11.82 -2.98
N PHE A 16 -14.04 11.12 -3.89
CA PHE A 16 -13.84 9.69 -4.11
C PHE A 16 -12.62 9.41 -4.97
N TRP A 17 -12.18 10.36 -5.80
CA TRP A 17 -11.06 10.16 -6.72
C TRP A 17 -9.73 10.61 -6.13
N VAL A 18 -8.64 9.94 -6.52
CA VAL A 18 -7.25 10.24 -6.10
C VAL A 18 -6.66 11.49 -6.79
N GLY A 19 -7.47 12.31 -7.45
CA GLY A 19 -7.01 13.52 -8.18
C GLY A 19 -7.19 14.84 -7.43
N ARG A 20 -7.85 14.83 -6.27
CA ARG A 20 -8.08 16.03 -5.46
C ARG A 20 -7.69 15.80 -4.02
N HIS A 21 -6.58 16.42 -3.61
CA HIS A 21 -6.13 16.47 -2.23
C HIS A 21 -6.32 17.89 -1.71
N ASP A 22 -7.02 18.04 -0.59
CA ASP A 22 -7.27 19.35 0.05
C ASP A 22 -6.07 19.82 0.91
N GLY A 23 -5.04 18.98 1.06
CA GLY A 23 -3.81 19.29 1.79
C GLY A 23 -2.66 19.75 0.89
N GLN A 24 -1.44 19.64 1.40
CA GLN A 24 -0.25 20.12 0.68
C GLN A 24 0.30 19.03 -0.23
N ALA A 25 0.92 19.42 -1.35
CA ALA A 25 1.59 18.46 -2.22
C ALA A 25 2.75 17.75 -1.49
N SER A 26 3.35 18.43 -0.50
CA SER A 26 4.37 17.88 0.40
C SER A 26 3.92 16.65 1.16
N ASP A 27 2.62 16.42 1.33
CA ASP A 27 2.12 15.21 2.00
C ASP A 27 2.52 13.91 1.26
N PHE A 28 2.81 13.97 -0.04
CA PHE A 28 3.16 12.78 -0.83
C PHE A 28 4.67 12.50 -0.90
N TYR A 29 5.52 13.46 -0.53
CA TYR A 29 6.99 13.32 -0.63
C TYR A 29 7.74 13.64 0.66
N ALA A 30 7.10 14.27 1.65
CA ALA A 30 7.68 14.53 2.96
C ALA A 30 7.41 13.37 3.92
N SER A 31 8.37 13.11 4.81
CA SER A 31 8.22 12.08 5.83
C SER A 31 7.35 12.56 7.01
N SER A 32 6.59 11.65 7.61
CA SER A 32 5.93 11.90 8.90
C SER A 32 6.94 12.07 10.05
N LEU A 33 8.17 11.58 9.88
CA LEU A 33 9.22 11.58 10.92
C LEU A 33 10.18 12.78 10.82
N GLN A 34 9.84 13.78 10.02
CA GLN A 34 10.64 15.01 9.88
C GLN A 34 9.77 16.24 10.13
N ALA A 35 10.38 17.33 10.61
CA ALA A 35 9.69 18.61 10.82
C ALA A 35 9.47 19.35 9.49
N GLY A 36 10.49 19.41 8.62
CA GLY A 36 10.45 20.15 7.37
C GLY A 36 9.70 19.47 6.23
N GLU A 37 9.73 20.09 5.05
CA GLU A 37 9.07 19.58 3.84
C GLU A 37 10.05 19.02 2.80
N GLY A 38 11.35 18.92 3.13
CA GLY A 38 12.34 18.36 2.21
C GLY A 38 12.01 16.91 1.81
N ALA A 39 12.15 16.58 0.53
CA ALA A 39 11.85 15.24 0.01
C ALA A 39 12.93 14.19 0.31
N LEU A 40 14.13 14.62 0.71
CA LEU A 40 15.31 13.75 0.82
C LEU A 40 15.15 12.58 1.81
N PRO A 41 14.63 12.74 3.04
CA PRO A 41 14.55 11.63 3.99
C PRO A 41 13.62 10.50 3.49
N LEU A 42 12.45 10.85 2.95
CA LEU A 42 11.54 9.85 2.38
C LEU A 42 12.05 9.27 1.06
N LEU A 43 12.80 10.05 0.26
CA LEU A 43 13.48 9.54 -0.94
C LEU A 43 14.42 8.38 -0.60
N LEU A 44 15.26 8.53 0.44
CA LEU A 44 16.21 7.50 0.85
C LEU A 44 15.50 6.22 1.33
N ALA A 45 14.43 6.37 2.11
CA ALA A 45 13.61 5.25 2.54
C ALA A 45 12.98 4.51 1.34
N ARG A 46 12.37 5.26 0.42
CA ARG A 46 11.72 4.71 -0.78
C ARG A 46 12.71 4.09 -1.76
N LEU A 47 13.94 4.59 -1.85
CA LEU A 47 15.01 3.98 -2.64
C LEU A 47 15.34 2.58 -2.08
N GLY A 48 15.51 2.47 -0.76
CA GLY A 48 15.75 1.19 -0.09
C GLY A 48 14.59 0.22 -0.24
N GLN A 49 13.35 0.67 0.00
CA GLN A 49 12.14 -0.16 -0.15
C GLN A 49 11.94 -0.62 -1.61
N SER A 50 12.20 0.25 -2.59
CA SER A 50 12.09 -0.11 -4.01
C SER A 50 13.14 -1.13 -4.43
N ALA A 51 14.40 -0.95 -4.00
CA ALA A 51 15.45 -1.93 -4.26
C ALA A 51 15.07 -3.30 -3.66
N LEU A 52 14.62 -3.32 -2.40
CA LEU A 52 14.23 -4.55 -1.70
C LEU A 52 13.06 -5.29 -2.38
N THR A 53 12.00 -4.56 -2.73
CA THR A 53 10.80 -5.14 -3.37
C THR A 53 11.08 -5.62 -4.80
N VAL A 54 11.90 -4.90 -5.56
CA VAL A 54 12.38 -5.36 -6.88
C VAL A 54 13.20 -6.63 -6.72
N SER A 55 14.08 -6.72 -5.71
CA SER A 55 14.83 -7.95 -5.42
C SER A 55 13.93 -9.12 -5.05
N PHE A 56 12.91 -8.91 -4.22
CA PHE A 56 11.93 -9.96 -3.88
C PHE A 56 11.10 -10.41 -5.07
N LEU A 57 10.66 -9.47 -5.92
CA LEU A 57 9.94 -9.80 -7.14
C LEU A 57 10.82 -10.62 -8.09
N ALA A 58 12.06 -10.18 -8.32
CA ALA A 58 13.02 -10.91 -9.16
C ALA A 58 13.31 -12.30 -8.59
N TRP A 59 13.50 -12.42 -7.27
CA TRP A 59 13.71 -13.70 -6.61
C TRP A 59 12.50 -14.63 -6.78
N SER A 60 11.28 -14.13 -6.57
CA SER A 60 10.04 -14.91 -6.76
C SER A 60 9.90 -15.43 -8.18
N VAL A 61 10.08 -14.57 -9.19
CA VAL A 61 9.93 -14.95 -10.61
C VAL A 61 11.01 -15.94 -11.04
N THR A 62 12.25 -15.77 -10.58
CA THR A 62 13.38 -16.61 -10.99
C THR A 62 13.44 -17.95 -10.27
N SER A 63 12.92 -18.05 -9.04
CA SER A 63 12.90 -19.31 -8.29
C SER A 63 11.77 -20.26 -8.68
N SER A 64 10.70 -19.73 -9.28
CA SER A 64 9.57 -20.56 -9.74
C SER A 64 8.97 -20.01 -11.04
N PRO A 65 9.75 -19.97 -12.13
CA PRO A 65 9.27 -19.53 -13.43
C PRO A 65 8.18 -20.49 -13.91
N SER A 66 6.94 -20.01 -13.93
CA SER A 66 5.77 -20.83 -14.19
C SER A 66 4.67 -19.99 -14.86
N PRO A 67 3.95 -20.55 -15.85
CA PRO A 67 2.76 -19.88 -16.41
C PRO A 67 1.67 -19.68 -15.35
N TYR A 68 1.70 -20.46 -14.26
CA TYR A 68 0.77 -20.34 -13.14
C TYR A 68 1.13 -19.19 -12.19
N TRP A 69 2.28 -18.54 -12.33
CA TRP A 69 2.72 -17.51 -11.37
C TRP A 69 1.68 -16.40 -11.21
N LEU A 70 1.09 -15.92 -12.30
CA LEU A 70 0.10 -14.84 -12.26
C LEU A 70 -1.31 -15.24 -11.79
N ILE A 71 -1.57 -16.50 -11.44
CA ILE A 71 -2.90 -16.87 -10.91
C ILE A 71 -3.00 -16.62 -9.40
N TYR A 72 -1.87 -16.56 -8.69
CA TYR A 72 -1.83 -16.43 -7.24
C TYR A 72 -1.96 -14.98 -6.77
N LEU A 73 -2.84 -14.74 -5.79
CA LEU A 73 -3.03 -13.43 -5.15
C LEU A 73 -1.74 -12.91 -4.51
N THR A 74 -0.94 -13.80 -3.90
CA THR A 74 0.35 -13.44 -3.31
C THR A 74 1.25 -12.74 -4.33
N ASN A 75 1.26 -13.24 -5.57
CA ASN A 75 2.08 -12.70 -6.64
C ASN A 75 1.54 -11.37 -7.19
N TRP A 76 0.21 -11.18 -7.22
CA TRP A 76 -0.40 -9.88 -7.46
C TRP A 76 -0.02 -8.87 -6.38
N GLY A 77 0.01 -9.32 -5.11
CA GLY A 77 0.47 -8.51 -3.97
C GLY A 77 1.92 -8.04 -4.13
N LEU A 78 2.83 -8.91 -4.57
CA LEU A 78 4.21 -8.53 -4.88
C LEU A 78 4.28 -7.46 -5.98
N LEU A 79 3.55 -7.65 -7.08
CA LEU A 79 3.50 -6.66 -8.16
C LEU A 79 2.96 -5.31 -7.68
N LEU A 80 1.89 -5.31 -6.88
CA LEU A 80 1.30 -4.11 -6.32
C LEU A 80 2.26 -3.39 -5.35
N LEU A 81 2.93 -4.14 -4.48
CA LEU A 81 3.89 -3.60 -3.52
C LEU A 81 5.08 -2.97 -4.25
N THR A 82 5.68 -3.67 -5.22
CA THR A 82 6.78 -3.15 -6.03
C THR A 82 6.35 -1.93 -6.85
N SER A 83 5.14 -1.96 -7.42
CA SER A 83 4.59 -0.82 -8.18
C SER A 83 4.39 0.40 -7.27
N MET A 84 3.86 0.20 -6.07
CA MET A 84 3.68 1.27 -5.09
C MET A 84 5.03 1.90 -4.70
N THR A 85 6.05 1.10 -4.38
CA THR A 85 7.36 1.61 -3.96
C THR A 85 8.07 2.35 -5.09
N LEU A 86 8.05 1.82 -6.32
CA LEU A 86 8.62 2.48 -7.49
C LEU A 86 7.89 3.79 -7.82
N SER A 87 6.56 3.79 -7.72
CA SER A 87 5.75 5.00 -7.93
C SER A 87 6.02 6.05 -6.84
N GLY A 88 6.17 5.64 -5.58
CA GLY A 88 6.56 6.52 -4.48
C GLY A 88 7.98 7.08 -4.66
N LEU A 89 8.92 6.25 -5.12
CA LEU A 89 10.28 6.67 -5.44
C LEU A 89 10.27 7.75 -6.53
N LEU A 90 9.49 7.55 -7.60
CA LEU A 90 9.29 8.56 -8.64
C LEU A 90 8.75 9.88 -8.06
N VAL A 91 7.72 9.81 -7.20
CA VAL A 91 7.16 10.99 -6.52
C VAL A 91 8.24 11.76 -5.75
N SER A 92 9.09 11.06 -4.99
CA SER A 92 10.19 11.68 -4.23
C SER A 92 11.29 12.25 -5.13
N VAL A 93 11.64 11.58 -6.23
CA VAL A 93 12.62 12.09 -7.21
C VAL A 93 12.11 13.38 -7.85
N MET A 94 10.84 13.39 -8.30
CA MET A 94 10.23 14.58 -8.91
C MET A 94 10.15 15.76 -7.92
N ALA A 95 9.97 15.48 -6.63
CA ALA A 95 10.02 16.50 -5.58
C ALA A 95 11.41 17.10 -5.41
N VAL A 96 12.47 16.29 -5.41
CA VAL A 96 13.86 16.80 -5.36
C VAL A 96 14.22 17.59 -6.63
N CYS A 97 13.70 17.19 -7.79
CA CYS A 97 13.90 17.90 -9.05
C CYS A 97 13.04 19.17 -9.21
N ASN A 98 12.39 19.65 -8.14
CA ASN A 98 11.51 20.83 -8.11
C ASN A 98 10.39 20.81 -9.17
N GLN A 99 9.84 19.63 -9.47
CA GLN A 99 8.75 19.48 -10.45
C GLN A 99 7.36 19.61 -9.83
N PHE A 100 7.26 19.83 -8.53
CA PHE A 100 5.99 20.17 -7.88
C PHE A 100 5.76 21.67 -8.01
N ARG A 101 4.90 22.05 -8.97
CA ARG A 101 4.44 23.42 -9.13
C ARG A 101 3.18 23.64 -8.32
N ASP A 102 3.20 24.64 -7.45
CA ASP A 102 2.03 25.04 -6.69
C ASP A 102 0.93 25.56 -7.64
N GLY A 103 -0.32 25.18 -7.36
CA GLY A 103 -1.51 25.72 -8.05
C GLY A 103 -2.04 24.94 -9.26
N THR A 104 -1.37 23.89 -9.76
CA THR A 104 -1.82 23.15 -10.96
C THR A 104 -2.61 21.86 -10.69
N GLY A 105 -3.05 21.63 -9.45
CA GLY A 105 -3.66 20.36 -9.05
C GLY A 105 -2.64 19.23 -8.89
N LEU A 106 -3.09 18.07 -8.41
CA LEU A 106 -2.19 16.95 -8.12
C LEU A 106 -1.74 16.28 -9.43
N PRO A 107 -0.42 16.14 -9.70
CA PRO A 107 0.04 15.46 -10.90
C PRO A 107 -0.46 14.01 -10.99
N TRP A 108 -0.66 13.50 -12.20
CA TRP A 108 -1.22 12.16 -12.42
C TRP A 108 -0.38 11.05 -11.78
N TYR A 109 0.95 11.19 -11.77
CA TYR A 109 1.85 10.18 -11.20
C TYR A 109 1.76 10.12 -9.67
N VAL A 110 1.43 11.24 -9.01
CA VAL A 110 1.17 11.28 -7.57
C VAL A 110 -0.20 10.65 -7.26
N SER A 111 -1.19 10.92 -8.11
CA SER A 111 -2.52 10.29 -8.02
C SER A 111 -2.41 8.76 -8.17
N MET A 112 -1.59 8.30 -9.12
CA MET A 112 -1.29 6.87 -9.32
C MET A 112 -0.61 6.26 -8.10
N TYR A 113 0.43 6.91 -7.57
CA TYR A 113 1.06 6.48 -6.33
C TYR A 113 0.04 6.38 -5.18
N TRP A 114 -0.85 7.36 -5.04
CA TRP A 114 -1.84 7.37 -3.98
C TRP A 114 -2.83 6.21 -4.09
N LEU A 115 -3.33 5.91 -5.30
CA LEU A 115 -4.15 4.74 -5.56
C LEU A 115 -3.40 3.45 -5.20
N LEU A 116 -2.16 3.30 -5.68
CA LEU A 116 -1.32 2.14 -5.39
C LEU A 116 -1.06 2.00 -3.89
N HIS A 117 -0.84 3.10 -3.17
CA HIS A 117 -0.65 3.12 -1.73
C HIS A 117 -1.88 2.60 -0.98
N ASN A 118 -3.07 3.13 -1.30
CA ASN A 118 -4.32 2.70 -0.67
C ASN A 118 -4.60 1.20 -0.88
N VAL A 119 -4.30 0.69 -2.06
CA VAL A 119 -4.51 -0.72 -2.42
C VAL A 119 -3.43 -1.61 -1.80
N ALA A 120 -2.15 -1.36 -2.12
CA ALA A 120 -1.05 -2.25 -1.79
C ALA A 120 -0.86 -2.42 -0.28
N VAL A 121 -1.02 -1.36 0.53
CA VAL A 121 -0.89 -1.46 2.00
C VAL A 121 -1.90 -2.43 2.59
N SER A 122 -3.16 -2.32 2.17
CA SER A 122 -4.23 -3.17 2.70
C SER A 122 -4.14 -4.60 2.20
N ILE A 123 -3.76 -4.79 0.94
CA ILE A 123 -3.63 -6.10 0.31
C ILE A 123 -2.40 -6.85 0.86
N ALA A 124 -1.29 -6.17 1.13
CA ALA A 124 -0.13 -6.76 1.81
C ALA A 124 -0.53 -7.39 3.16
N ILE A 125 -1.19 -6.60 4.03
CA ILE A 125 -1.67 -7.05 5.33
C ILE A 125 -2.68 -8.20 5.18
N MET A 126 -3.58 -8.11 4.20
CA MET A 126 -4.54 -9.16 3.91
C MET A 126 -3.84 -10.47 3.52
N ILE A 127 -2.83 -10.43 2.66
CA ILE A 127 -2.06 -11.62 2.25
C ILE A 127 -1.41 -12.28 3.46
N THR A 128 -0.80 -11.49 4.37
CA THR A 128 -0.25 -12.01 5.62
C THR A 128 -1.33 -12.69 6.47
N VAL A 129 -2.48 -12.06 6.65
CA VAL A 129 -3.56 -12.63 7.46
C VAL A 129 -4.08 -13.93 6.84
N LEU A 130 -4.41 -13.93 5.55
CA LEU A 130 -4.96 -15.10 4.87
C LEU A 130 -3.97 -16.25 4.86
N TYR A 131 -2.68 -16.02 4.63
CA TYR A 131 -1.73 -17.10 4.63
C TYR A 131 -1.62 -17.75 6.02
N TRP A 132 -1.42 -16.97 7.08
CA TRP A 132 -1.20 -17.54 8.43
C TRP A 132 -2.47 -18.16 9.02
N THR A 133 -3.65 -17.78 8.54
CA THR A 133 -4.93 -18.29 9.06
C THR A 133 -5.54 -19.39 8.20
N LEU A 134 -5.32 -19.40 6.88
CA LEU A 134 -6.03 -20.29 5.94
C LEU A 134 -5.12 -21.18 5.10
N ILE A 135 -3.82 -20.87 4.98
CA ILE A 135 -2.92 -21.58 4.04
C ILE A 135 -1.78 -22.29 4.76
N TYR A 136 -1.15 -21.63 5.73
CA TYR A 136 -0.03 -22.17 6.47
C TYR A 136 -0.45 -23.39 7.29
N ASP A 137 0.28 -24.48 7.12
CA ASP A 137 0.14 -25.68 7.93
C ASP A 137 1.49 -26.05 8.55
N ALA A 138 1.60 -25.84 9.87
CA ALA A 138 2.80 -26.17 10.63
C ALA A 138 3.06 -27.68 10.75
N ASN A 139 2.03 -28.50 10.50
CA ASN A 139 2.07 -29.96 10.62
C ASN A 139 2.18 -30.66 9.27
N ALA A 140 2.27 -29.90 8.16
CA ALA A 140 2.41 -30.49 6.84
C ALA A 140 3.66 -31.37 6.78
N THR A 141 3.47 -32.65 6.49
CA THR A 141 4.54 -33.66 6.42
C THR A 141 5.22 -33.68 5.05
N GLU A 142 5.19 -32.58 4.29
CA GLU A 142 5.88 -32.51 2.99
C GLU A 142 7.41 -32.51 3.18
N GLU A 143 8.12 -32.87 2.11
CA GLU A 143 9.59 -32.84 2.02
C GLU A 143 10.17 -31.55 2.62
N PRO A 144 11.32 -31.62 3.31
CA PRO A 144 11.90 -30.45 3.96
C PRO A 144 12.10 -29.31 2.96
N VAL A 145 11.36 -28.21 3.17
CA VAL A 145 11.44 -27.01 2.35
C VAL A 145 12.87 -26.50 2.34
N SER A 146 13.44 -26.31 1.14
CA SER A 146 14.79 -25.75 1.02
C SER A 146 14.88 -24.39 1.73
N LYS A 147 16.02 -24.08 2.35
CA LYS A 147 16.21 -22.79 3.05
C LYS A 147 15.83 -21.57 2.17
N PRO A 148 16.21 -21.50 0.88
CA PRO A 148 15.79 -20.39 0.01
C PRO A 148 14.27 -20.30 -0.18
N ALA A 149 13.59 -21.43 -0.37
CA ALA A 149 12.13 -21.45 -0.53
C ALA A 149 11.41 -21.00 0.75
N PHE A 150 11.89 -21.40 1.92
CA PHE A 150 11.36 -20.93 3.20
C PHE A 150 11.45 -19.40 3.33
N TRP A 151 12.62 -18.82 3.05
CA TRP A 151 12.80 -17.37 3.15
C TRP A 151 12.02 -16.59 2.09
N LEU A 152 11.85 -17.15 0.90
CA LEU A 152 10.98 -16.57 -0.12
C LEU A 152 9.52 -16.56 0.35
N ASP A 153 9.05 -17.65 0.96
CA ASP A 153 7.70 -17.72 1.51
C ASP A 153 7.47 -16.69 2.63
N VAL A 154 8.42 -16.60 3.57
CA VAL A 154 8.41 -15.55 4.62
C VAL A 154 8.47 -14.15 4.01
N ALA A 155 9.27 -13.92 2.98
CA ALA A 155 9.39 -12.62 2.34
C ALA A 155 8.08 -12.21 1.64
N THR A 156 7.51 -13.13 0.87
CA THR A 156 6.32 -12.90 0.05
C THR A 156 5.06 -12.75 0.86
N HIS A 157 5.03 -13.20 2.11
CA HIS A 157 3.84 -13.08 2.95
C HIS A 157 4.01 -12.31 4.28
N ALA A 158 5.19 -12.28 4.91
CA ALA A 158 5.41 -11.50 6.14
C ALA A 158 6.15 -10.19 5.87
N PHE A 159 7.31 -10.23 5.21
CA PHE A 159 8.06 -8.99 4.93
C PHE A 159 7.33 -8.05 3.97
N ASN A 160 6.44 -8.55 3.12
CA ASN A 160 5.56 -7.71 2.31
C ASN A 160 4.81 -6.67 3.17
N SER A 161 4.29 -7.10 4.33
CA SER A 161 3.49 -6.27 5.23
C SER A 161 4.37 -5.33 6.01
N CYS A 162 5.56 -5.78 6.43
CA CYS A 162 6.54 -4.91 7.06
C CYS A 162 6.94 -3.75 6.14
N ILE A 163 7.14 -4.00 4.85
CA ILE A 163 7.49 -2.96 3.87
C ILE A 163 6.29 -2.02 3.66
N ALA A 164 5.08 -2.56 3.52
CA ALA A 164 3.89 -1.74 3.30
C ALA A 164 3.52 -0.88 4.51
N VAL A 165 3.59 -1.44 5.72
CA VAL A 165 3.39 -0.71 6.98
C VAL A 165 4.50 0.31 7.21
N SER A 166 5.75 0.02 6.86
CA SER A 166 6.81 1.03 6.95
C SER A 166 6.55 2.20 6.00
N GLU A 167 6.09 1.97 4.76
CA GLU A 167 5.66 3.06 3.86
C GLU A 167 4.53 3.87 4.50
N LEU A 168 3.48 3.21 5.02
CA LEU A 168 2.37 3.86 5.72
C LEU A 168 2.87 4.74 6.86
N LEU A 169 3.78 4.26 7.69
CA LEU A 169 4.26 4.99 8.87
C LEU A 169 5.22 6.12 8.51
N LEU A 170 6.06 5.96 7.48
CA LEU A 170 7.10 6.92 7.11
C LEU A 170 6.59 8.09 6.27
N THR A 171 5.56 7.88 5.46
CA THR A 171 5.01 8.91 4.57
C THR A 171 3.98 9.81 5.28
N ARG A 172 3.67 10.98 4.73
CA ARG A 172 2.50 11.80 5.09
C ARG A 172 1.29 11.54 4.19
N THR A 173 1.39 10.60 3.24
CA THR A 173 0.32 10.27 2.29
C THR A 173 -1.00 10.06 3.04
N PRO A 174 -2.07 10.77 2.66
CA PRO A 174 -3.34 10.69 3.36
C PRO A 174 -4.04 9.36 3.09
N VAL A 175 -4.74 8.83 4.09
CA VAL A 175 -5.65 7.69 3.93
C VAL A 175 -7.07 8.15 4.21
N SER A 176 -7.92 8.12 3.18
CA SER A 176 -9.33 8.50 3.26
C SER A 176 -10.21 7.26 3.36
N TYR A 177 -11.16 7.24 4.31
CA TYR A 177 -12.08 6.09 4.41
C TYR A 177 -12.94 5.92 3.16
N LEU A 178 -13.17 7.01 2.41
CA LEU A 178 -13.90 6.99 1.14
C LEU A 178 -13.18 6.18 0.05
N HIS A 179 -11.89 5.86 0.23
CA HIS A 179 -11.09 5.10 -0.74
C HIS A 179 -11.10 3.59 -0.44
N LEU A 180 -11.86 3.11 0.56
CA LEU A 180 -12.02 1.69 0.89
C LEU A 180 -12.40 0.84 -0.34
N TYR A 181 -13.19 1.41 -1.28
CA TYR A 181 -13.59 0.72 -2.50
C TYR A 181 -12.40 0.32 -3.39
N GLN A 182 -11.24 0.95 -3.24
CA GLN A 182 -10.06 0.67 -4.07
C GLN A 182 -9.46 -0.72 -3.77
N PRO A 183 -9.00 -1.03 -2.53
CA PRO A 183 -8.59 -2.39 -2.19
C PRO A 183 -9.75 -3.39 -2.24
N ALA A 184 -10.97 -2.98 -1.86
CA ALA A 184 -12.15 -3.85 -1.93
C ALA A 184 -12.46 -4.28 -3.37
N GLY A 185 -12.35 -3.36 -4.32
CA GLY A 185 -12.51 -3.63 -5.75
C GLY A 185 -11.48 -4.64 -6.26
N LEU A 186 -10.21 -4.51 -5.86
CA LEU A 186 -9.18 -5.50 -6.21
C LEU A 186 -9.50 -6.88 -5.61
N GLY A 187 -9.90 -6.95 -4.34
CA GLY A 187 -10.26 -8.21 -3.69
C GLY A 187 -11.44 -8.92 -4.37
N LEU A 188 -12.49 -8.17 -4.70
CA LEU A 188 -13.64 -8.70 -5.45
C LEU A 188 -13.26 -9.11 -6.88
N TRP A 189 -12.37 -8.34 -7.52
CA TRP A 189 -11.85 -8.68 -8.83
C TRP A 189 -11.07 -10.00 -8.81
N TYR A 190 -10.21 -10.21 -7.80
CA TYR A 190 -9.50 -11.48 -7.64
C TYR A 190 -10.46 -12.65 -7.37
N ALA A 191 -11.48 -12.45 -6.54
CA ALA A 191 -12.50 -13.47 -6.29
C ALA A 191 -13.24 -13.85 -7.60
N ALA A 192 -13.67 -12.86 -8.38
CA ALA A 192 -14.31 -13.07 -9.67
C ALA A 192 -13.37 -13.78 -10.66
N PHE A 193 -12.12 -13.32 -10.76
CA PHE A 193 -11.08 -13.96 -11.56
C PHE A 193 -10.92 -15.44 -11.19
N SER A 194 -10.83 -15.77 -9.89
CA SER A 194 -10.65 -17.17 -9.46
C SER A 194 -11.83 -18.08 -9.85
N GLY A 195 -13.06 -17.56 -9.80
CA GLY A 195 -14.25 -18.30 -10.23
C GLY A 195 -14.32 -18.49 -11.74
N ILE A 196 -13.99 -17.43 -12.50
CA ILE A 196 -13.91 -17.49 -13.97
C ILE A 196 -12.81 -18.47 -14.40
N TYR A 197 -11.64 -18.40 -13.77
CA TYR A 197 -10.52 -19.30 -14.03
C TYR A 197 -10.90 -20.76 -13.84
N TYR A 198 -11.61 -21.08 -12.75
CA TYR A 198 -12.14 -22.41 -12.50
C TYR A 198 -13.14 -22.86 -13.59
N VAL A 199 -14.15 -22.03 -13.91
CA VAL A 199 -15.16 -22.38 -14.93
C VAL A 199 -14.54 -22.55 -16.32
N ALA A 200 -13.44 -21.85 -16.61
CA ALA A 200 -12.67 -22.00 -17.84
C ALA A 200 -11.77 -23.27 -17.86
N GLY A 201 -11.80 -24.11 -16.83
CA GLY A 201 -11.00 -25.33 -16.73
C GLY A 201 -9.57 -25.11 -16.22
N GLY A 202 -9.29 -23.97 -15.60
CA GLY A 202 -7.98 -23.65 -15.04
C GLY A 202 -7.57 -24.55 -13.87
N THR A 203 -6.28 -24.87 -13.79
CA THR A 203 -5.68 -25.68 -12.72
C THR A 203 -4.50 -24.96 -12.06
N ASP A 204 -3.99 -25.49 -10.94
CA ASP A 204 -2.68 -25.10 -10.41
C ASP A 204 -1.53 -25.88 -11.10
N ALA A 205 -0.30 -25.64 -10.62
CA ALA A 205 0.89 -26.32 -11.09
C ALA A 205 0.91 -27.84 -10.82
N LYS A 206 0.09 -28.33 -9.88
CA LYS A 206 -0.08 -29.75 -9.55
C LYS A 206 -1.26 -30.38 -10.33
N GLY A 207 -1.95 -29.62 -11.18
CA GLY A 207 -3.12 -30.09 -11.94
C GLY A 207 -4.42 -30.10 -11.13
N MET A 208 -4.44 -29.49 -9.94
CA MET A 208 -5.64 -29.40 -9.11
C MET A 208 -6.59 -28.33 -9.65
N PRO A 209 -7.92 -28.56 -9.64
CA PRO A 209 -8.91 -27.66 -10.23
C PRO A 209 -9.25 -26.46 -9.32
N TYR A 210 -8.24 -25.85 -8.70
CA TYR A 210 -8.35 -24.66 -7.87
C TYR A 210 -6.99 -23.96 -7.76
N ILE A 211 -6.99 -22.64 -7.50
CA ILE A 211 -5.76 -21.88 -7.25
C ILE A 211 -5.27 -22.09 -5.82
N TYR A 212 -6.18 -21.93 -4.87
CA TYR A 212 -6.00 -22.22 -3.44
C TYR A 212 -7.09 -23.21 -3.05
N ALA A 213 -6.76 -24.22 -2.23
CA ALA A 213 -7.74 -25.22 -1.80
C ALA A 213 -8.95 -24.59 -1.07
N VAL A 214 -8.72 -23.50 -0.33
CA VAL A 214 -9.78 -22.71 0.34
C VAL A 214 -10.71 -21.96 -0.63
N LEU A 215 -10.30 -21.81 -1.89
CA LEU A 215 -11.10 -21.26 -2.98
C LEU A 215 -11.48 -22.35 -4.01
N ASP A 216 -11.73 -23.57 -3.55
CA ASP A 216 -12.23 -24.65 -4.40
C ASP A 216 -13.70 -24.45 -4.76
N TRP A 217 -13.95 -23.85 -5.93
CA TRP A 217 -15.28 -23.52 -6.43
C TRP A 217 -16.21 -24.72 -6.72
N ARG A 218 -15.72 -25.96 -6.57
CA ARG A 218 -16.59 -27.15 -6.49
C ARG A 218 -17.40 -27.16 -5.18
N GLN A 219 -16.91 -26.50 -4.15
CA GLN A 219 -17.52 -26.34 -2.82
C GLN A 219 -18.05 -24.91 -2.64
N THR A 220 -18.95 -24.50 -3.53
CA THR A 220 -19.42 -23.11 -3.67
C THR A 220 -19.86 -22.45 -2.38
N ALA A 221 -20.54 -23.16 -1.47
CA ALA A 221 -20.96 -22.62 -0.18
C ALA A 221 -19.76 -22.26 0.72
N VAL A 222 -18.75 -23.13 0.79
CA VAL A 222 -17.52 -22.90 1.58
C VAL A 222 -16.71 -21.77 0.95
N THR A 223 -16.52 -21.79 -0.36
CA THR A 223 -15.82 -20.71 -1.08
C THR A 223 -16.51 -19.36 -0.89
N ALA A 224 -17.84 -19.31 -0.96
CA ALA A 224 -18.59 -18.08 -0.72
C ALA A 224 -18.39 -17.54 0.70
N LEU A 225 -18.34 -18.41 1.71
CA LEU A 225 -18.03 -18.02 3.09
C LEU A 225 -16.59 -17.49 3.23
N VAL A 226 -15.61 -18.14 2.59
CA VAL A 226 -14.21 -17.67 2.58
C VAL A 226 -14.09 -16.30 1.91
N VAL A 227 -14.76 -16.08 0.77
CA VAL A 227 -14.77 -14.80 0.07
C VAL A 227 -15.45 -13.71 0.92
N ALA A 228 -16.61 -14.00 1.52
CA ALA A 228 -17.32 -13.06 2.39
C ALA A 228 -16.51 -12.71 3.65
N GLY A 229 -15.89 -13.71 4.29
CA GLY A 229 -15.01 -13.53 5.44
C GLY A 229 -13.76 -12.72 5.10
N SER A 230 -13.14 -12.98 3.94
CA SER A 230 -11.99 -12.21 3.44
C SER A 230 -12.40 -10.76 3.15
N PHE A 231 -13.58 -10.52 2.55
CA PHE A 231 -14.07 -9.17 2.33
C PHE A 231 -14.30 -8.41 3.65
N ALA A 232 -14.95 -9.05 4.63
CA ALA A 232 -15.12 -8.46 5.96
C ALA A 232 -13.78 -8.18 6.65
N GLY A 233 -12.82 -9.11 6.57
CA GLY A 233 -11.46 -8.92 7.05
C GLY A 233 -10.77 -7.73 6.39
N LEU A 234 -10.98 -7.50 5.09
CA LEU A 234 -10.40 -6.38 4.35
C LEU A 234 -10.93 -5.04 4.85
N VAL A 235 -12.23 -4.96 5.14
CA VAL A 235 -12.85 -3.77 5.73
C VAL A 235 -12.24 -3.48 7.11
N ILE A 236 -12.03 -4.51 7.93
CA ILE A 236 -11.38 -4.36 9.25
C ILE A 236 -9.94 -3.87 9.08
N ILE A 237 -9.16 -4.50 8.20
CA ILE A 237 -7.77 -4.14 7.91
C ILE A 237 -7.69 -2.69 7.42
N TYR A 238 -8.51 -2.30 6.45
CA TYR A 238 -8.51 -0.94 5.92
C TYR A 238 -8.87 0.10 6.98
N THR A 239 -9.82 -0.24 7.87
CA THR A 239 -10.16 0.60 9.03
C THR A 239 -8.95 0.76 9.96
N GLY A 240 -8.18 -0.31 10.18
CA GLY A 240 -6.92 -0.27 10.92
C GLY A 240 -5.86 0.61 10.23
N VAL A 241 -5.67 0.47 8.92
CA VAL A 241 -4.74 1.30 8.11
C VAL A 241 -5.12 2.78 8.20
N TRP A 242 -6.40 3.09 8.04
CA TRP A 242 -6.94 4.45 8.17
C TRP A 242 -6.72 5.04 9.57
N ALA A 243 -6.94 4.24 10.62
CA ALA A 243 -6.72 4.66 12.00
C ALA A 243 -5.23 4.88 12.28
N ALA A 244 -4.36 3.99 11.79
CA ALA A 244 -2.91 4.10 11.91
C ALA A 244 -2.38 5.36 11.19
N ALA A 245 -2.86 5.67 9.99
CA ALA A 245 -2.51 6.91 9.29
C ALA A 245 -2.89 8.16 10.11
N ARG A 246 -4.09 8.17 10.71
CA ARG A 246 -4.51 9.28 11.60
C ARG A 246 -3.69 9.38 12.87
N ALA A 247 -3.31 8.25 13.46
CA ALA A 247 -2.46 8.23 14.64
C ALA A 247 -1.05 8.76 14.30
N ARG A 248 -0.47 8.30 13.19
CA ARG A 248 0.80 8.78 12.62
C ARG A 248 0.79 10.29 12.45
N ASP A 249 -0.24 10.83 11.78
CA ASP A 249 -0.32 12.27 11.49
C ASP A 249 -0.43 13.08 12.78
N ARG A 250 -1.30 12.66 13.72
CA ARG A 250 -1.42 13.35 15.02
C ARG A 250 -0.14 13.31 15.84
N LEU A 251 0.58 12.19 15.83
CA LEU A 251 1.85 12.05 16.53
C LEU A 251 2.92 12.95 15.89
N SER A 252 3.01 12.94 14.56
CA SER A 252 3.92 13.80 13.80
C SER A 252 3.64 15.28 14.10
N ASP A 253 2.37 15.69 14.01
CA ASP A 253 1.96 17.06 14.29
C ASP A 253 2.32 17.46 15.73
N SER A 254 2.00 16.62 16.71
CA SER A 254 2.17 16.94 18.13
C SER A 254 3.64 16.94 18.60
N CYS A 255 4.47 16.04 18.07
CA CYS A 255 5.81 15.79 18.60
C CYS A 255 6.96 16.26 17.69
N ILE A 256 6.73 16.35 16.38
CA ILE A 256 7.77 16.55 15.38
C ILE A 256 7.59 17.90 14.67
N ARG A 257 6.39 18.16 14.13
CA ARG A 257 6.10 19.36 13.32
C ARG A 257 5.79 20.60 14.17
N THR A 258 5.34 20.44 15.41
CA THR A 258 5.08 21.54 16.36
C THR A 258 6.29 22.41 16.70
N LYS A 259 7.52 21.95 16.47
CA LYS A 259 8.73 22.73 16.81
C LYS A 259 9.16 23.73 15.72
N GLY A 260 8.51 23.77 14.56
CA GLY A 260 8.96 24.57 13.40
C GLY A 260 8.14 25.83 13.09
N HIS A 261 6.90 25.95 13.57
CA HIS A 261 6.01 27.07 13.21
C HIS A 261 6.15 28.32 14.10
N ASP A 262 6.94 28.25 15.19
CA ASP A 262 7.20 29.38 16.10
C ASP A 262 8.52 30.11 15.81
N LEU A 263 9.23 29.75 14.74
CA LEU A 263 10.39 30.53 14.32
C LEU A 263 9.90 31.70 13.45
N PRO A 264 10.19 32.96 13.84
CA PRO A 264 9.82 34.11 13.04
C PRO A 264 10.43 33.98 11.64
N TYR A 265 9.64 34.33 10.63
CA TYR A 265 10.09 34.48 9.26
C TYR A 265 11.29 35.44 9.22
N VAL A 266 12.49 34.92 9.00
CA VAL A 266 13.66 35.74 8.69
C VAL A 266 13.57 36.04 7.20
N ALA A 267 13.17 37.26 6.87
CA ALA A 267 13.25 37.74 5.51
C ALA A 267 14.73 37.81 5.10
N ASP A 268 15.18 36.90 4.25
CA ASP A 268 16.37 37.15 3.43
C ASP A 268 16.01 38.30 2.51
N ASN A 269 16.46 39.51 2.83
CA ASN A 269 16.73 40.60 1.88
C ASN A 269 17.22 41.86 2.61
N ALA A 270 18.55 41.98 2.74
CA ALA A 270 19.20 43.28 2.66
C ALA A 270 20.23 43.20 1.52
N GLN A 271 19.78 43.43 0.28
CA GLN A 271 20.69 43.83 -0.79
C GLN A 271 21.28 45.20 -0.39
N PRO A 272 22.62 45.35 -0.32
CA PRO A 272 23.20 46.67 -0.13
C PRO A 272 22.89 47.54 -1.35
N ALA A 273 22.36 48.74 -1.07
CA ALA A 273 22.05 49.74 -2.06
C ALA A 273 23.29 50.05 -2.91
N VAL A 274 23.11 49.99 -4.23
CA VAL A 274 24.07 50.50 -5.20
C VAL A 274 24.14 52.02 -5.04
N VAL A 275 25.33 52.54 -4.78
CA VAL A 275 25.69 53.96 -4.89
C VAL A 275 26.70 54.09 -6.02
#